data_AF-A0AAW9KM31-F1
#
_entry.id   AF-A0AAW9KM31-F1
#
_cell.length_a   1.000
_cell.length_b   1.000
_cell.length_c   1.000
_cell.angle_alpha   90.00
_cell.angle_beta   90.00
_cell.angle_gamma   90.00
#
_symmetry.space_group_name_H-M   'P 1'
#
loop_
_entity.id
_entity.type
_entity.pdbx_description
1 polymer ?
#
loop_
_entity_poly.entity_id
_entity_poly.type
_entity_poly.pdbx_seq_one_letter_code
_entity_poly.pdbx_strand_id
1 'polypeptide(L)'
;MDRNNNNNLRLILAIALSFLFIAIYSYFFQKPNKTTTQTTKQETTNNHTATSPNAPNAQNFGTTQTTPQESLLSTISFEHAKIEIDSLGRIKQVYLKDKKYLTPKQKGFLEHVGHLFSSKENAQPPLKELPLLAADKLKPLEVRFLDPTLNNKAFNTPYSASKTTLGPNEQLVLTQDLGTLTIIKTLTFYDDLHYDLKIAFKSPNNLIPSYVITNGYRPVADLDSYTFSGVLLENNDKKIEKIEDKDAKEIKRFSNTLFLSSVDRYFTTLLFTKDPQGFEALIDSEIGTKNPLGFISLKNEANLHGYIGPKDYRSLKAISPMLTDVIEYGLITFFAKGVFVLLDYLYQFVGNWGWAIILLTIIVRIILYPLSYKGMVSMQKLKELAPKMKELQEKYKGEPQKLQAHMMQLYKKHGANPLGGCLPLILQIPVFFAIYRVLYNAVELKSSEWILWIHDLSIMDPYFILPLLMGASMYWHQSVTPNTMTDPMQAKIFKLLPLLFTIFLITFPAGLVLYWTTNNILSVLQQLIINKVLENKKRMHAQNKKES
;
A
#
# COMPACT_ATOMS: atom_id res chain seq x y z
N MET A 1 8.36 -19.80 -13.02
CA MET A 1 7.58 -20.21 -11.83
C MET A 1 7.12 -18.95 -11.10
N ASP A 2 5.86 -18.60 -11.33
CA ASP A 2 5.22 -17.34 -10.96
C ASP A 2 5.00 -17.20 -9.45
N ARG A 3 5.68 -16.23 -8.82
CA ARG A 3 5.57 -15.97 -7.38
C ARG A 3 4.98 -14.61 -6.98
N ASN A 4 4.61 -13.72 -7.90
CA ASN A 4 4.27 -12.33 -7.56
C ASN A 4 2.82 -11.87 -7.83
N ASN A 5 2.06 -12.49 -8.73
CA ASN A 5 0.59 -12.29 -8.83
C ASN A 5 -0.19 -12.95 -7.67
N ASN A 6 0.50 -13.03 -6.54
CA ASN A 6 0.43 -14.12 -5.59
C ASN A 6 0.28 -13.55 -4.19
N ASN A 7 0.35 -12.23 -3.92
CA ASN A 7 0.30 -11.73 -2.54
C ASN A 7 -1.10 -11.31 -2.08
N ASN A 8 -1.84 -10.53 -2.87
CA ASN A 8 -3.29 -10.38 -2.66
C ASN A 8 -3.99 -11.72 -2.90
N LEU A 9 -3.53 -12.49 -3.90
CA LEU A 9 -3.98 -13.85 -4.11
C LEU A 9 -3.54 -14.78 -2.97
N ARG A 10 -2.40 -14.62 -2.30
CA ARG A 10 -2.00 -15.42 -1.11
C ARG A 10 -2.72 -14.99 0.15
N LEU A 11 -3.10 -13.72 0.31
CA LEU A 11 -3.92 -13.28 1.43
C LEU A 11 -5.38 -13.69 1.22
N ILE A 12 -5.90 -13.52 0.00
CA ILE A 12 -7.19 -14.06 -0.41
C ILE A 12 -7.15 -15.59 -0.40
N LEU A 13 -6.06 -16.25 -0.81
CA LEU A 13 -5.84 -17.69 -0.67
C LEU A 13 -5.56 -18.05 0.77
N ALA A 14 -5.07 -17.20 1.67
CA ALA A 14 -4.86 -17.54 3.08
C ALA A 14 -6.17 -17.40 3.83
N ILE A 15 -6.98 -16.40 3.51
CA ILE A 15 -8.36 -16.25 3.95
C ILE A 15 -9.19 -17.37 3.33
N ALA A 16 -9.06 -17.64 2.03
CA ALA A 16 -9.74 -18.72 1.33
C ALA A 16 -9.18 -20.09 1.69
N LEU A 17 -7.91 -20.24 2.09
CA LEU A 17 -7.32 -21.46 2.65
C LEU A 17 -7.71 -21.61 4.11
N SER A 18 -7.97 -20.52 4.83
CA SER A 18 -8.58 -20.57 6.17
C SER A 18 -10.03 -21.00 6.04
N PHE A 19 -10.77 -20.45 5.06
CA PHE A 19 -12.13 -20.89 4.74
C PHE A 19 -12.16 -22.27 4.09
N LEU A 20 -11.17 -22.66 3.29
CA LEU A 20 -11.02 -23.97 2.66
C LEU A 20 -10.53 -24.98 3.67
N PHE A 21 -9.68 -24.60 4.63
CA PHE A 21 -9.31 -25.42 5.78
C PHE A 21 -10.54 -25.62 6.65
N ILE A 22 -11.30 -24.56 6.95
CA ILE A 22 -12.59 -24.68 7.63
C ILE A 22 -13.57 -25.54 6.82
N ALA A 23 -13.60 -25.41 5.48
CA ALA A 23 -14.49 -26.14 4.59
C ALA A 23 -14.11 -27.63 4.43
N ILE A 24 -12.83 -27.94 4.23
CA ILE A 24 -12.22 -29.28 4.17
C ILE A 24 -12.33 -29.94 5.54
N TYR A 25 -12.06 -29.20 6.62
CA TYR A 25 -12.29 -29.66 7.97
C TYR A 25 -13.77 -29.97 8.22
N SER A 26 -14.69 -29.10 7.78
CA SER A 26 -16.12 -29.41 7.82
C SER A 26 -16.51 -30.54 6.87
N TYR A 27 -15.78 -30.78 5.77
CA TYR A 27 -16.04 -31.86 4.81
C TYR A 27 -15.55 -33.23 5.30
N PHE A 28 -14.41 -33.29 6.00
CA PHE A 28 -13.83 -34.54 6.52
C PHE A 28 -14.24 -34.84 7.98
N PHE A 29 -14.51 -33.82 8.79
CA PHE A 29 -14.82 -33.97 10.23
C PHE A 29 -16.27 -33.61 10.61
N GLN A 30 -17.09 -33.04 9.71
CA GLN A 30 -18.54 -33.19 9.79
C GLN A 30 -18.97 -34.22 8.73
N LYS A 31 -19.76 -35.22 9.13
CA LYS A 31 -20.23 -36.25 8.19
C LYS A 31 -20.99 -35.59 7.03
N PRO A 32 -20.67 -35.91 5.77
CA PRO A 32 -21.27 -35.26 4.62
C PRO A 32 -22.72 -35.71 4.48
N ASN A 33 -23.63 -34.76 4.28
CA ASN A 33 -24.92 -35.03 3.64
C ASN A 33 -24.94 -34.36 2.27
N LYS A 34 -25.13 -35.20 1.25
CA LYS A 34 -25.28 -34.87 -0.16
C LYS A 34 -26.50 -33.95 -0.38
N THR A 35 -26.34 -32.88 -1.16
CA THR A 35 -27.33 -32.42 -2.16
C THR A 35 -26.60 -31.48 -3.12
N THR A 36 -26.19 -31.98 -4.29
CA THR A 36 -26.81 -31.76 -5.61
C THR A 36 -26.54 -30.39 -6.21
N THR A 37 -25.63 -30.42 -7.18
CA THR A 37 -25.35 -29.47 -8.25
C THR A 37 -26.61 -28.87 -8.88
N GLN A 38 -26.63 -27.55 -9.06
CA GLN A 38 -27.25 -26.94 -10.23
C GLN A 38 -26.20 -26.07 -10.93
N THR A 39 -25.73 -26.62 -12.04
CA THR A 39 -24.98 -25.93 -13.08
C THR A 39 -25.98 -25.08 -13.86
N THR A 40 -25.67 -23.80 -14.08
CA THR A 40 -26.17 -23.10 -15.26
C THR A 40 -24.94 -22.56 -15.98
N LYS A 41 -24.55 -23.30 -17.03
CA LYS A 41 -23.72 -22.80 -18.11
C LYS A 41 -24.55 -21.74 -18.87
N GLN A 42 -23.94 -20.60 -19.15
CA GLN A 42 -24.24 -19.87 -20.38
C GLN A 42 -22.92 -19.63 -21.09
N GLU A 43 -22.73 -20.43 -22.15
CA GLU A 43 -21.87 -20.11 -23.27
C GLU A 43 -22.50 -18.93 -24.03
N THR A 44 -21.67 -17.98 -24.44
CA THR A 44 -21.94 -17.23 -25.66
C THR A 44 -20.61 -17.07 -26.38
N THR A 45 -20.42 -17.95 -27.35
CA THR A 45 -19.48 -17.83 -28.45
C THR A 45 -19.80 -16.56 -29.22
N ASN A 46 -18.79 -15.76 -29.55
CA ASN A 46 -18.74 -15.10 -30.85
C ASN A 46 -17.29 -14.81 -31.24
N ASN A 47 -16.86 -15.54 -32.26
CA ASN A 47 -15.68 -15.26 -33.05
C ASN A 47 -15.88 -13.95 -33.82
N HIS A 48 -14.90 -13.06 -33.75
CA HIS A 48 -14.54 -12.23 -34.91
C HIS A 48 -13.03 -12.23 -35.07
N THR A 49 -12.61 -12.98 -36.10
CA THR A 49 -11.32 -12.87 -36.78
C THR A 49 -11.34 -11.61 -37.63
N ALA A 50 -10.32 -10.74 -37.52
CA ALA A 50 -9.79 -9.98 -38.65
C ALA A 50 -8.50 -9.23 -38.27
N THR A 51 -7.40 -9.70 -38.87
CA THR A 51 -6.32 -8.91 -39.50
C THR A 51 -5.57 -7.86 -38.67
N SER A 52 -4.37 -8.30 -38.28
CA SER A 52 -3.19 -7.48 -38.01
C SER A 52 -2.75 -6.71 -39.27
N PRO A 53 -2.46 -5.40 -39.17
CA PRO A 53 -1.51 -4.73 -40.06
C PRO A 53 -0.17 -4.57 -39.33
N ASN A 54 0.87 -5.06 -39.99
CA ASN A 54 2.28 -4.86 -39.66
C ASN A 54 2.59 -3.42 -39.22
N ALA A 55 3.27 -3.28 -38.08
CA ALA A 55 3.95 -2.05 -37.69
C ALA A 55 5.44 -2.34 -37.40
N PRO A 56 6.36 -1.41 -37.74
CA PRO A 56 7.78 -1.72 -37.89
C PRO A 56 8.52 -1.70 -36.54
N ASN A 57 9.42 -2.68 -36.37
CA ASN A 57 10.57 -2.74 -35.47
C ASN A 57 10.53 -1.86 -34.20
N ALA A 58 9.98 -2.41 -33.11
CA ALA A 58 10.30 -1.94 -31.76
C ALA A 58 11.69 -2.46 -31.36
N GLN A 59 12.68 -1.55 -31.27
CA GLN A 59 13.96 -1.87 -30.64
C GLN A 59 13.76 -1.96 -29.12
N ASN A 60 14.14 -3.09 -28.54
CA ASN A 60 14.18 -3.30 -27.09
C ASN A 60 15.19 -2.32 -26.48
N PHE A 61 14.80 -1.54 -25.47
CA PHE A 61 15.71 -0.65 -24.73
C PHE A 61 16.42 -1.37 -23.59
N GLY A 62 16.16 -2.67 -23.40
CA GLY A 62 16.93 -3.52 -22.51
C GLY A 62 18.26 -3.95 -23.14
N THR A 63 19.38 -3.41 -22.66
CA THR A 63 20.61 -4.17 -22.40
C THR A 63 21.61 -3.32 -21.61
N THR A 64 22.22 -3.99 -20.65
CA THR A 64 23.41 -3.61 -19.89
C THR A 64 24.56 -3.40 -20.88
N GLN A 65 24.92 -2.15 -21.15
CA GLN A 65 26.22 -1.83 -21.74
C GLN A 65 27.16 -1.43 -20.60
N THR A 66 28.33 -2.05 -20.60
CA THR A 66 29.45 -1.89 -19.67
C THR A 66 29.71 -0.42 -19.34
N THR A 67 29.48 -0.05 -18.08
CA THR A 67 29.61 1.32 -17.59
C THR A 67 31.07 1.77 -17.62
N PRO A 68 31.44 2.83 -18.36
CA PRO A 68 32.64 3.60 -18.06
C PRO A 68 32.49 4.14 -16.62
N GLN A 69 33.57 4.14 -15.87
CA GLN A 69 33.64 4.60 -14.48
C GLN A 69 32.83 5.89 -14.25
N GLU A 70 31.69 5.79 -13.56
CA GLU A 70 30.73 6.88 -13.31
C GLU A 70 31.35 7.95 -12.38
N SER A 71 32.16 8.82 -12.98
CA SER A 71 32.77 9.94 -12.27
C SER A 71 31.71 10.97 -11.86
N LEU A 72 31.90 11.55 -10.68
CA LEU A 72 31.02 12.58 -10.13
C LEU A 72 31.26 13.90 -10.88
N LEU A 73 30.20 14.52 -11.38
CA LEU A 73 30.25 15.77 -12.15
C LEU A 73 29.86 16.98 -11.31
N SER A 74 28.74 16.89 -10.58
CA SER A 74 28.24 17.96 -9.72
C SER A 74 27.56 17.41 -8.47
N THR A 75 27.62 18.16 -7.37
CA THR A 75 26.89 17.86 -6.13
C THR A 75 26.00 19.03 -5.75
N ILE A 76 24.72 18.75 -5.53
CA ILE A 76 23.74 19.71 -5.02
C ILE A 76 23.51 19.39 -3.55
N SER A 77 23.77 20.36 -2.67
CA SER A 77 23.65 20.19 -1.22
C SER A 77 22.47 20.97 -0.67
N PHE A 78 21.62 20.27 0.06
CA PHE A 78 20.50 20.84 0.82
C PHE A 78 20.77 20.66 2.31
N GLU A 79 19.95 21.34 3.13
CA GLU A 79 19.95 21.14 4.59
C GLU A 79 19.70 19.66 4.93
N HIS A 80 18.65 19.08 4.35
CA HIS A 80 18.16 17.74 4.69
C HIS A 80 18.46 16.66 3.66
N ALA A 81 19.17 17.00 2.57
CA ALA A 81 19.47 16.07 1.49
C ALA A 81 20.76 16.41 0.74
N LYS A 82 21.16 15.53 -0.19
CA LYS A 82 22.24 15.73 -1.14
C LYS A 82 21.92 14.98 -2.43
N ILE A 83 22.12 15.61 -3.58
CA ILE A 83 21.96 15.00 -4.91
C ILE A 83 23.29 15.02 -5.64
N GLU A 84 23.65 13.90 -6.25
CA GLU A 84 24.89 13.73 -7.01
C GLU A 84 24.57 13.48 -8.49
N ILE A 85 25.24 14.21 -9.38
CA ILE A 85 25.14 14.08 -10.83
C ILE A 85 26.40 13.42 -11.37
N ASP A 86 26.26 12.40 -12.23
CA ASP A 86 27.41 11.76 -12.87
C ASP A 86 27.84 12.44 -14.17
N SER A 87 28.97 11.98 -14.72
CA SER A 87 29.53 12.46 -15.99
C SER A 87 28.64 12.22 -17.21
N LEU A 88 27.61 11.38 -17.13
CA LEU A 88 26.60 11.21 -18.20
C LEU A 88 25.38 12.11 -18.01
N GLY A 89 25.45 13.05 -17.06
CA GLY A 89 24.38 14.01 -16.79
C GLY A 89 23.11 13.35 -16.28
N ARG A 90 23.26 12.26 -15.51
CA ARG A 90 22.21 11.51 -14.84
C ARG A 90 22.24 11.77 -13.35
N ILE A 91 21.11 11.57 -12.67
CA ILE A 91 21.09 11.59 -11.20
C ILE A 91 21.70 10.28 -10.70
N LYS A 92 22.96 10.36 -10.24
CA LYS A 92 23.73 9.22 -9.76
C LYS A 92 23.15 8.66 -8.47
N GLN A 93 22.87 9.57 -7.53
CA GLN A 93 22.39 9.25 -6.19
C GLN A 93 21.61 10.41 -5.58
N VAL A 94 20.65 10.07 -4.74
CA VAL A 94 19.96 11.00 -3.83
C VAL A 94 20.11 10.46 -2.41
N TYR A 95 20.57 11.32 -1.52
CA TYR A 95 20.81 11.00 -0.12
C TYR A 95 19.86 11.82 0.76
N LEU A 96 19.14 11.16 1.66
CA LEU A 96 18.35 11.82 2.70
C LEU A 96 19.15 11.86 4.01
N LYS A 97 19.14 13.02 4.68
CA LYS A 97 19.86 13.26 5.95
C LYS A 97 18.93 13.38 7.16
N ASP A 98 17.62 13.43 6.95
CA ASP A 98 16.67 13.52 8.06
C ASP A 98 16.71 12.28 8.95
N LYS A 99 16.81 12.50 10.26
CA LYS A 99 16.80 11.43 11.28
C LYS A 99 15.64 10.44 11.10
N LYS A 100 14.49 10.93 10.60
CA LYS A 100 13.31 10.14 10.24
C LYS A 100 13.61 8.96 9.32
N TYR A 101 14.58 9.10 8.41
CA TYR A 101 14.91 8.09 7.41
C TYR A 101 16.17 7.28 7.75
N LEU A 102 16.98 7.72 8.71
CA LEU A 102 18.29 7.14 9.02
C LEU A 102 18.24 5.91 9.94
N THR A 103 17.07 5.61 10.50
CA THR A 103 16.86 4.41 11.33
C THR A 103 17.18 3.15 10.51
N PRO A 104 18.02 2.23 11.03
CA PRO A 104 18.34 0.97 10.34
C PRO A 104 17.08 0.16 10.01
N LYS A 105 17.20 -0.73 9.02
CA LYS A 105 16.10 -1.64 8.67
C LYS A 105 15.68 -2.46 9.89
N GLN A 106 14.37 -2.56 10.08
CA GLN A 106 13.78 -3.35 11.15
C GLN A 106 14.23 -4.81 11.02
N LYS A 107 14.77 -5.37 12.11
CA LYS A 107 15.16 -6.78 12.17
C LYS A 107 13.94 -7.69 12.11
N GLY A 108 14.12 -8.90 11.61
CA GLY A 108 13.05 -9.91 11.60
C GLY A 108 12.66 -10.32 13.02
N PHE A 109 11.44 -10.87 13.19
CA PHE A 109 10.93 -11.29 14.50
C PHE A 109 11.89 -12.19 15.28
N LEU A 110 12.44 -13.23 14.64
CA LEU A 110 13.35 -14.18 15.30
C LEU A 110 14.68 -13.55 15.71
N GLU A 111 15.22 -12.65 14.89
CA GLU A 111 16.44 -11.91 15.21
C GLU A 111 16.22 -10.94 16.37
N HIS A 112 15.07 -10.28 16.39
CA HIS A 112 14.68 -9.35 17.45
C HIS A 112 14.50 -10.09 18.79
N VAL A 113 13.80 -11.22 18.79
CA VAL A 113 13.64 -12.07 19.98
C VAL A 113 14.99 -12.62 20.46
N GLY A 114 15.82 -13.12 19.55
CA GLY A 114 17.15 -13.61 19.91
C GLY A 114 18.02 -12.54 20.58
N HIS A 115 17.86 -11.28 20.19
CA HIS A 115 18.59 -10.16 20.79
C HIS A 115 18.05 -9.74 22.17
N LEU A 116 16.73 -9.80 22.39
CA LEU A 116 16.14 -9.52 23.71
C LEU A 116 16.69 -10.44 24.81
N PHE A 117 17.07 -11.67 24.45
CA PHE A 117 17.59 -12.69 25.38
C PHE A 117 19.11 -12.88 25.29
N SER A 118 19.82 -12.11 24.46
CA SER A 118 21.28 -12.18 24.29
C SER A 118 21.95 -10.93 24.86
N SER A 119 22.97 -11.09 25.72
CA SER A 119 23.71 -9.97 26.33
C SER A 119 24.68 -9.23 25.38
N LYS A 120 24.70 -9.53 24.09
CA LYS A 120 25.53 -8.82 23.10
C LYS A 120 24.69 -7.89 22.26
N GLU A 121 24.66 -6.63 22.67
CA GLU A 121 24.03 -5.55 21.92
C GLU A 121 24.92 -5.13 20.75
N ASN A 122 24.67 -5.68 19.56
CA ASN A 122 25.21 -5.14 18.32
C ASN A 122 24.07 -4.37 17.62
N ALA A 123 23.72 -3.22 18.19
CA ALA A 123 22.86 -2.25 17.52
C ALA A 123 23.62 -1.69 16.31
N GLN A 124 23.06 -1.80 15.11
CA GLN A 124 23.65 -1.13 13.95
C GLN A 124 23.56 0.38 14.18
N PRO A 125 24.67 1.13 14.02
CA PRO A 125 24.61 2.57 14.15
C PRO A 125 23.64 3.14 13.09
N PRO A 126 22.94 4.24 13.40
CA PRO A 126 22.11 4.91 12.41
C PRO A 126 22.95 5.30 11.20
N LEU A 127 22.33 5.24 10.03
CA LEU A 127 22.98 5.67 8.79
C LEU A 127 23.35 7.16 8.91
N LYS A 128 24.47 7.57 8.33
CA LYS A 128 24.80 9.01 8.22
C LYS A 128 23.89 9.71 7.20
N GLU A 129 23.63 9.02 6.11
CA GLU A 129 22.73 9.43 5.04
C GLU A 129 22.11 8.19 4.39
N LEU A 130 20.85 8.27 3.99
CA LEU A 130 20.12 7.17 3.33
C LEU A 130 20.22 7.32 1.81
N PRO A 131 20.93 6.45 1.09
CA PRO A 131 20.91 6.43 -0.37
C PRO A 131 19.57 5.88 -0.90
N LEU A 132 18.98 6.53 -1.90
CA LEU A 132 17.71 6.10 -2.50
C LEU A 132 17.88 5.20 -3.72
N LEU A 133 18.91 5.42 -4.54
CA LEU A 133 19.10 4.77 -5.84
C LEU A 133 20.11 3.62 -5.77
N ALA A 134 19.84 2.51 -6.44
CA ALA A 134 20.80 1.41 -6.58
C ALA A 134 21.94 1.79 -7.55
N ALA A 135 23.15 1.30 -7.29
CA ALA A 135 24.33 1.62 -8.09
C ALA A 135 24.27 1.04 -9.51
N ASP A 136 23.79 -0.19 -9.65
CA ASP A 136 23.75 -1.01 -10.88
C ASP A 136 22.43 -0.91 -11.66
N LYS A 137 21.58 0.07 -11.32
CA LYS A 137 20.26 0.24 -11.92
C LYS A 137 20.16 1.50 -12.76
N LEU A 138 19.16 1.52 -13.64
CA LEU A 138 18.84 2.63 -14.53
C LEU A 138 18.73 3.94 -13.73
N LYS A 139 19.50 4.95 -14.14
CA LYS A 139 19.57 6.24 -13.42
C LYS A 139 18.58 7.25 -14.00
N PRO A 140 17.91 8.07 -13.17
CA PRO A 140 17.05 9.14 -13.65
C PRO A 140 17.81 10.12 -14.56
N LEU A 141 17.09 10.70 -15.52
CA LEU A 141 17.59 11.67 -16.49
C LEU A 141 18.55 11.12 -17.56
N GLU A 142 18.73 9.80 -17.62
CA GLU A 142 19.41 9.17 -18.75
C GLU A 142 18.65 9.43 -20.04
N VAL A 143 19.36 9.97 -21.04
CA VAL A 143 18.84 10.25 -22.37
C VAL A 143 19.34 9.16 -23.31
N ARG A 144 18.45 8.60 -24.12
CA ARG A 144 18.79 7.61 -25.15
C ARG A 144 18.23 8.05 -26.50
N PHE A 145 18.99 7.79 -27.55
CA PHE A 145 18.59 8.06 -28.92
C PHE A 145 18.13 6.77 -29.60
N LEU A 146 17.18 6.89 -30.51
CA LEU A 146 16.75 5.78 -31.37
C LEU A 146 17.82 5.42 -32.41
N ASP A 147 18.64 6.38 -32.83
CA ASP A 147 19.78 6.13 -33.70
C ASP A 147 20.92 5.44 -32.91
N PRO A 148 21.30 4.19 -33.24
CA PRO A 148 22.28 3.45 -32.45
C PRO A 148 23.67 4.08 -32.41
N THR A 149 24.09 4.74 -33.49
CA THR A 149 25.41 5.37 -33.59
C THR A 149 25.47 6.61 -32.70
N LEU A 150 24.46 7.48 -32.78
CA LEU A 150 24.32 8.64 -31.92
C LEU A 150 24.17 8.23 -30.46
N ASN A 151 23.38 7.18 -30.18
CA ASN A 151 23.19 6.65 -28.84
C ASN A 151 24.52 6.17 -28.24
N ASN A 152 25.27 5.32 -28.96
CA ASN A 152 26.58 4.87 -28.52
C ASN A 152 27.54 6.05 -28.29
N LYS A 153 27.51 7.08 -29.15
CA LYS A 153 28.32 8.29 -28.96
C LYS A 153 27.93 9.03 -27.67
N ALA A 154 26.64 9.17 -27.39
CA ALA A 154 26.14 9.82 -26.18
C ALA A 154 26.53 9.08 -24.90
N PHE A 155 26.57 7.75 -24.90
CA PHE A 155 27.02 6.97 -23.74
C PHE A 155 28.54 7.00 -23.51
N ASN A 156 29.32 7.42 -24.50
CA ASN A 156 30.78 7.50 -24.42
C ASN A 156 31.31 8.94 -24.30
N THR A 157 30.44 9.95 -24.37
CA THR A 157 30.83 11.37 -24.32
C THR A 157 30.33 11.99 -23.01
N PRO A 158 31.20 12.45 -22.10
CA PRO A 158 30.74 13.04 -20.85
C PRO A 158 30.10 14.43 -21.07
N TYR A 159 29.17 14.80 -20.19
CA TYR A 159 28.68 16.17 -20.06
C TYR A 159 29.73 17.04 -19.36
N SER A 160 29.77 18.32 -19.73
CA SER A 160 30.43 19.38 -18.97
C SER A 160 29.39 20.13 -18.14
N ALA A 161 29.69 20.39 -16.87
CA ALA A 161 28.81 21.13 -15.97
C ALA A 161 29.24 22.59 -15.80
N SER A 162 28.28 23.49 -15.67
CA SER A 162 28.53 24.90 -15.35
C SER A 162 29.09 25.11 -13.94
N LYS A 163 28.75 24.23 -12.99
CA LYS A 163 29.18 24.28 -11.59
C LYS A 163 29.39 22.86 -11.04
N THR A 164 30.37 22.69 -10.15
CA THR A 164 30.66 21.41 -9.48
C THR A 164 29.95 21.26 -8.13
N THR A 165 29.66 22.37 -7.45
CA THR A 165 28.87 22.41 -6.21
C THR A 165 27.78 23.47 -6.32
N LEU A 166 26.58 23.13 -5.85
CA LEU A 166 25.43 24.01 -5.91
C LEU A 166 24.58 23.91 -4.64
N GLY A 167 23.89 25.01 -4.33
CA GLY A 167 22.80 25.07 -3.35
C GLY A 167 21.42 24.93 -4.01
N PRO A 168 20.34 25.01 -3.22
CA PRO A 168 18.98 25.03 -3.74
C PRO A 168 18.72 26.27 -4.60
N ASN A 169 17.81 26.15 -5.57
CA ASN A 169 17.38 27.20 -6.52
C ASN A 169 18.47 27.68 -7.49
N GLU A 170 19.67 27.12 -7.46
CA GLU A 170 20.72 27.43 -8.41
C GLU A 170 20.59 26.61 -9.70
N GLN A 171 20.86 27.23 -10.84
CA GLN A 171 20.84 26.57 -12.14
C GLN A 171 22.14 25.81 -12.40
N LEU A 172 22.00 24.51 -12.71
CA LEU A 172 23.04 23.65 -13.25
C LEU A 172 22.81 23.46 -14.74
N VAL A 173 23.74 23.93 -15.57
CA VAL A 173 23.72 23.73 -17.02
C VAL A 173 24.70 22.62 -17.37
N LEU A 174 24.20 21.53 -17.93
CA LEU A 174 24.97 20.40 -18.42
C LEU A 174 24.99 20.44 -19.94
N THR A 175 26.19 20.48 -20.53
CA THR A 175 26.36 20.51 -21.99
C THR A 175 27.10 19.26 -22.45
N GLN A 176 26.53 18.54 -23.41
CA GLN A 176 27.16 17.39 -24.06
C GLN A 176 27.28 17.67 -25.55
N ASP A 177 28.51 17.77 -26.05
CA ASP A 177 28.79 17.99 -27.47
C ASP A 177 29.05 16.67 -28.19
N LEU A 178 28.14 16.29 -29.08
CA LEU A 178 28.23 15.09 -29.91
C LEU A 178 28.72 15.43 -31.33
N GLY A 179 29.32 16.61 -31.54
CA GLY A 179 29.86 17.09 -32.81
C GLY A 179 28.80 17.82 -33.63
N THR A 180 27.91 17.10 -34.30
CA THR A 180 26.82 17.70 -35.10
C THR A 180 25.58 18.06 -34.26
N LEU A 181 25.53 17.58 -33.02
CA LEU A 181 24.43 17.81 -32.10
C LEU A 181 25.01 18.13 -30.72
N THR A 182 24.63 19.26 -30.15
CA THR A 182 24.92 19.58 -28.74
C THR A 182 23.64 19.50 -27.93
N ILE A 183 23.66 18.75 -26.84
CA ILE A 183 22.56 18.65 -25.88
C ILE A 183 22.84 19.59 -24.72
N ILE A 184 21.84 20.36 -24.31
CA ILE A 184 21.91 21.27 -23.17
C ILE A 184 20.79 20.91 -22.21
N LYS A 185 21.13 20.40 -21.01
CA LYS A 185 20.18 20.21 -19.91
C LYS A 185 20.35 21.34 -18.91
N THR A 186 19.30 22.09 -18.63
CA THR A 186 19.27 23.05 -17.53
C THR A 186 18.42 22.48 -16.40
N LEU A 187 19.05 22.31 -15.24
CA LEU A 187 18.45 21.74 -14.04
C LEU A 187 18.38 22.80 -12.94
N THR A 188 17.25 22.90 -12.26
CA THR A 188 17.11 23.70 -11.03
C THR A 188 16.48 22.82 -9.97
N PHE A 189 17.15 22.63 -8.83
CA PHE A 189 16.64 21.79 -7.74
C PHE A 189 16.16 22.65 -6.57
N TYR A 190 15.11 22.19 -5.90
CA TYR A 190 14.46 22.90 -4.80
C TYR A 190 14.58 22.13 -3.48
N ASP A 191 14.34 22.82 -2.35
CA ASP A 191 14.53 22.25 -1.00
C ASP A 191 13.61 21.06 -0.69
N ASP A 192 12.47 20.98 -1.34
CA ASP A 192 11.52 19.86 -1.24
C ASP A 192 11.88 18.70 -2.18
N LEU A 193 13.07 18.71 -2.83
CA LEU A 193 13.58 17.69 -3.75
C LEU A 193 12.88 17.59 -5.12
N HIS A 194 11.96 18.50 -5.44
CA HIS A 194 11.55 18.64 -6.84
C HIS A 194 12.63 19.36 -7.65
N TYR A 195 12.59 19.19 -8.96
CA TYR A 195 13.49 19.88 -9.88
C TYR A 195 12.81 20.19 -11.21
N ASP A 196 13.25 21.28 -11.81
CA ASP A 196 12.90 21.65 -13.18
C ASP A 196 13.98 21.16 -14.12
N LEU A 197 13.57 20.63 -15.27
CA LEU A 197 14.44 20.14 -16.32
C LEU A 197 14.02 20.76 -17.65
N LYS A 198 14.93 21.56 -18.23
CA LYS A 198 14.83 22.01 -19.62
C LYS A 198 15.87 21.30 -20.47
N ILE A 199 15.45 20.68 -21.57
CA ILE A 199 16.32 20.03 -22.55
C ILE A 199 16.23 20.81 -23.85
N ALA A 200 17.37 21.35 -24.28
CA ALA A 200 17.53 22.08 -25.52
C ALA A 200 18.61 21.44 -26.41
N PHE A 201 18.54 21.71 -27.71
CA PHE A 201 19.49 21.15 -28.67
C PHE A 201 20.07 22.24 -29.57
N LYS A 202 21.34 22.10 -29.94
CA LYS A 202 21.95 22.85 -31.03
C LYS A 202 22.37 21.87 -32.13
N SER A 203 21.85 22.06 -33.34
CA SER A 203 22.19 21.23 -34.49
C SER A 203 22.11 22.04 -35.79
N PRO A 204 22.80 21.60 -36.86
CA PRO A 204 22.58 22.12 -38.19
C PRO A 204 21.09 22.03 -38.57
N ASN A 205 20.52 23.12 -39.08
CA ASN A 205 19.12 23.24 -39.50
C ASN A 205 18.08 23.02 -38.38
N ASN A 206 18.46 23.09 -37.10
CA ASN A 206 17.57 22.88 -35.95
C ASN A 206 16.86 21.50 -35.96
N LEU A 207 17.45 20.49 -36.59
CA LEU A 207 16.89 19.15 -36.61
C LEU A 207 17.12 18.48 -35.24
N ILE A 208 16.04 18.09 -34.55
CA ILE A 208 16.12 17.41 -33.26
C ILE A 208 15.79 15.93 -33.49
N PRO A 209 16.71 14.99 -33.16
CA PRO A 209 16.41 13.58 -33.26
C PRO A 209 15.39 13.17 -32.18
N SER A 210 14.58 12.16 -32.48
CA SER A 210 13.72 11.58 -31.45
C SER A 210 14.55 10.89 -30.37
N TYR A 211 14.22 11.13 -29.11
CA TYR A 211 14.95 10.63 -27.95
C TYR A 211 13.97 10.18 -26.86
N VAL A 212 14.49 9.40 -25.91
CA VAL A 212 13.77 9.04 -24.70
C VAL A 212 14.54 9.49 -23.48
N ILE A 213 13.83 9.86 -22.41
CA ILE A 213 14.39 10.14 -21.10
C ILE A 213 13.71 9.29 -20.04
N THR A 214 14.45 8.76 -19.09
CA THR A 214 13.90 7.92 -18.02
C THR A 214 13.74 8.68 -16.70
N ASN A 215 12.69 8.34 -15.95
CA ASN A 215 12.57 8.71 -14.52
C ASN A 215 13.44 7.82 -13.62
N GLY A 216 14.16 6.85 -14.19
CA GLY A 216 15.05 5.93 -13.50
C GLY A 216 14.34 4.71 -12.91
N TYR A 217 15.16 3.81 -12.36
CA TYR A 217 14.67 2.69 -11.58
C TYR A 217 14.05 3.19 -10.28
N ARG A 218 13.09 2.43 -9.75
CA ARG A 218 12.48 2.75 -8.45
C ARG A 218 13.54 2.79 -7.34
N PRO A 219 13.34 3.59 -6.28
CA PRO A 219 14.20 3.55 -5.11
C PRO A 219 14.32 2.15 -4.50
N VAL A 220 15.44 1.90 -3.81
CA VAL A 220 15.75 0.63 -3.13
C VAL A 220 15.98 0.82 -1.63
N ALA A 221 15.60 1.97 -1.10
CA ALA A 221 15.80 2.34 0.30
C ALA A 221 14.93 1.51 1.25
N ASP A 222 13.67 1.23 0.87
CA ASP A 222 12.74 0.45 1.69
C ASP A 222 12.00 -0.62 0.88
N LEU A 223 12.71 -1.74 0.67
CA LEU A 223 12.20 -2.92 -0.03
C LEU A 223 11.32 -3.77 0.91
N ASP A 224 10.01 -3.60 0.80
CA ASP A 224 9.01 -4.39 1.52
C ASP A 224 8.18 -5.25 0.54
N SER A 225 8.25 -6.57 0.70
CA SER A 225 7.57 -7.53 -0.20
C SER A 225 6.05 -7.49 -0.15
N TYR A 226 5.45 -6.80 0.84
CA TYR A 226 4.01 -6.65 1.00
C TYR A 226 3.44 -5.39 0.35
N THR A 227 4.31 -4.51 -0.16
CA THR A 227 3.93 -3.25 -0.80
C THR A 227 4.11 -3.29 -2.30
N PHE A 228 3.30 -2.47 -2.98
CA PHE A 228 3.47 -2.26 -4.42
C PHE A 228 4.84 -1.65 -4.69
N SER A 229 5.59 -2.30 -5.58
CA SER A 229 6.84 -1.78 -6.14
C SER A 229 6.77 -1.93 -7.65
N GLY A 230 7.05 -0.87 -8.38
CA GLY A 230 6.93 -0.86 -9.84
C GLY A 230 6.76 0.54 -10.40
N VAL A 231 6.06 0.63 -11.54
CA VAL A 231 5.80 1.88 -12.25
C VAL A 231 4.33 2.26 -12.16
N LEU A 232 4.08 3.55 -11.90
CA LEU A 232 2.78 4.21 -11.90
C LEU A 232 2.81 5.34 -12.93
N LEU A 233 1.71 5.51 -13.64
CA LEU A 233 1.48 6.69 -14.48
C LEU A 233 0.04 7.14 -14.37
N GLU A 234 -0.18 8.43 -14.56
CA GLU A 234 -1.52 9.02 -14.65
C GLU A 234 -1.68 9.72 -15.99
N ASN A 235 -2.77 9.43 -16.69
CA ASN A 235 -3.14 10.12 -17.93
C ASN A 235 -3.99 11.35 -17.63
N ASN A 236 -4.16 12.24 -18.62
CA ASN A 236 -5.02 13.43 -18.53
C ASN A 236 -6.48 13.14 -18.09
N ASP A 237 -7.00 11.94 -18.35
CA ASP A 237 -8.30 11.45 -17.87
C ASP A 237 -8.33 11.04 -16.38
N LYS A 238 -7.23 11.29 -15.63
CA LYS A 238 -7.02 10.85 -14.23
C LYS A 238 -7.08 9.34 -14.02
N LYS A 239 -6.86 8.58 -15.09
CA LYS A 239 -6.71 7.13 -15.01
C LYS A 239 -5.28 6.80 -14.61
N ILE A 240 -5.13 6.05 -13.51
CA ILE A 240 -3.84 5.54 -13.04
C ILE A 240 -3.61 4.15 -13.64
N GLU A 241 -2.52 3.99 -14.37
CA GLU A 241 -2.03 2.69 -14.82
C GLU A 241 -0.90 2.22 -13.89
N LYS A 242 -0.91 0.94 -13.53
CA LYS A 242 0.04 0.34 -12.61
C LYS A 242 0.68 -0.88 -13.23
N ILE A 243 2.00 -0.96 -13.18
CA ILE A 243 2.76 -2.14 -13.60
C ILE A 243 3.68 -2.51 -12.44
N GLU A 244 3.45 -3.68 -11.86
CA GLU A 244 4.22 -4.18 -10.73
C GLU A 244 5.51 -4.84 -11.20
N ASP A 245 6.50 -4.89 -10.31
CA ASP A 245 7.72 -5.67 -10.51
C ASP A 245 7.40 -7.11 -10.92
N LYS A 246 8.13 -7.59 -11.94
CA LYS A 246 8.00 -8.91 -12.59
C LYS A 246 6.82 -9.07 -13.55
N ASP A 247 5.95 -8.08 -13.68
CA ASP A 247 4.77 -8.14 -14.56
C ASP A 247 4.99 -7.45 -15.92
N ALA A 248 6.14 -6.80 -16.14
CA ALA A 248 6.47 -6.20 -17.43
C ALA A 248 6.88 -7.28 -18.45
N LYS A 249 6.09 -7.47 -19.51
CA LYS A 249 6.32 -8.50 -20.53
C LYS A 249 6.73 -7.93 -21.89
N GLU A 250 6.06 -6.85 -22.29
CA GLU A 250 6.21 -6.19 -23.59
C GLU A 250 6.25 -4.68 -23.38
N ILE A 251 6.80 -3.97 -24.36
CA ILE A 251 6.82 -2.51 -24.34
C ILE A 251 5.37 -2.01 -24.43
N LYS A 252 4.91 -1.31 -23.40
CA LYS A 252 3.62 -0.63 -23.41
C LYS A 252 3.80 0.85 -23.68
N ARG A 253 2.91 1.43 -24.46
CA ARG A 253 2.90 2.85 -24.81
C ARG A 253 1.64 3.51 -24.25
N PHE A 254 1.80 4.70 -23.71
CA PHE A 254 0.72 5.48 -23.13
C PHE A 254 0.83 6.92 -23.64
N SER A 255 -0.27 7.44 -24.17
CA SER A 255 -0.38 8.84 -24.61
C SER A 255 -0.95 9.71 -23.51
N ASN A 256 -0.72 11.02 -23.62
CA ASN A 256 -1.27 12.04 -22.71
C ASN A 256 -0.98 11.79 -21.22
N THR A 257 0.20 11.26 -20.92
CA THR A 257 0.63 10.99 -19.55
C THR A 257 1.07 12.28 -18.85
N LEU A 258 0.51 12.57 -17.68
CA LEU A 258 0.83 13.76 -16.88
C LEU A 258 2.05 13.52 -15.97
N PHE A 259 2.15 12.33 -15.38
CA PHE A 259 3.33 11.90 -14.64
C PHE A 259 3.66 10.42 -14.90
N LEU A 260 4.95 10.12 -14.80
CA LEU A 260 5.52 8.78 -14.84
C LEU A 260 6.41 8.60 -13.62
N SER A 261 6.15 7.56 -12.84
CA SER A 261 6.79 7.36 -11.54
C SER A 261 7.20 5.91 -11.34
N SER A 262 8.38 5.70 -10.74
CA SER A 262 8.88 4.41 -10.29
C SER A 262 8.93 4.45 -8.76
N VAL A 263 8.24 3.53 -8.09
CA VAL A 263 7.97 3.62 -6.65
C VAL A 263 8.36 2.35 -5.89
N ASP A 264 8.73 2.52 -4.62
CA ASP A 264 8.73 1.48 -3.59
C ASP A 264 7.66 1.80 -2.52
N ARG A 265 7.77 1.27 -1.29
CA ARG A 265 6.83 1.57 -0.19
C ARG A 265 6.75 3.06 0.14
N TYR A 266 7.88 3.74 0.33
CA TYR A 266 7.94 5.10 0.90
C TYR A 266 8.53 6.15 -0.03
N PHE A 267 9.21 5.76 -1.10
CA PHE A 267 9.98 6.64 -1.96
C PHE A 267 9.57 6.49 -3.42
N THR A 268 9.91 7.51 -4.20
CA THR A 268 9.59 7.58 -5.62
C THR A 268 10.69 8.29 -6.40
N THR A 269 10.88 7.89 -7.65
CA THR A 269 11.47 8.72 -8.69
C THR A 269 10.39 9.05 -9.71
N LEU A 270 10.19 10.33 -10.03
CA LEU A 270 9.12 10.73 -10.94
C LEU A 270 9.55 11.84 -11.89
N LEU A 271 8.94 11.82 -13.07
CA LEU A 271 8.91 12.92 -14.04
C LEU A 271 7.45 13.28 -14.31
N PHE A 272 7.16 14.57 -14.40
CA PHE A 272 5.81 15.08 -14.65
C PHE A 272 5.84 16.33 -15.51
N THR A 273 4.68 16.68 -16.08
CA THR A 273 4.48 17.91 -16.84
C THR A 273 3.27 18.66 -16.31
N LYS A 274 3.31 19.99 -16.43
CA LYS A 274 2.17 20.88 -16.19
C LYS A 274 1.39 21.16 -17.48
N ASP A 275 1.90 20.71 -18.63
CA ASP A 275 1.20 20.79 -19.91
C ASP A 275 0.00 19.83 -19.92
N PRO A 276 -1.24 20.34 -20.13
CA PRO A 276 -2.43 19.49 -20.20
C PRO A 276 -2.39 18.43 -21.31
N GLN A 277 -1.56 18.59 -22.34
CA GLN A 277 -1.39 17.60 -23.40
C GLN A 277 -0.66 16.34 -22.92
N GLY A 278 0.08 16.42 -21.80
CA GLY A 278 0.89 15.33 -21.30
C GLY A 278 2.07 15.00 -22.21
N PHE A 279 2.70 13.85 -21.96
CA PHE A 279 3.76 13.29 -22.80
C PHE A 279 3.47 11.83 -23.17
N GLU A 280 4.21 11.32 -24.15
CA GLU A 280 4.21 9.91 -24.51
C GLU A 280 5.09 9.12 -23.56
N ALA A 281 4.51 8.22 -22.76
CA ALA A 281 5.23 7.32 -21.86
C ALA A 281 5.39 5.93 -22.48
N LEU A 282 6.54 5.32 -22.24
CA LEU A 282 6.88 3.96 -22.62
C LEU A 282 7.27 3.20 -21.35
N ILE A 283 6.73 1.99 -21.18
CA ILE A 283 7.19 1.08 -20.13
C ILE A 283 7.79 -0.15 -20.79
N ASP A 284 9.10 -0.31 -20.59
CA ASP A 284 9.85 -1.49 -21.02
C ASP A 284 10.07 -2.46 -19.84
N SER A 285 10.59 -3.65 -20.14
CA SER A 285 10.89 -4.70 -19.18
C SER A 285 12.40 -4.84 -18.97
N GLU A 286 12.84 -4.78 -17.71
CA GLU A 286 14.21 -5.12 -17.33
C GLU A 286 14.49 -6.60 -17.65
N ILE A 287 15.55 -6.84 -18.43
CA ILE A 287 15.94 -8.21 -18.84
C ILE A 287 16.20 -9.08 -17.61
N GLY A 288 15.63 -10.28 -17.61
CA GLY A 288 15.79 -11.28 -16.54
C GLY A 288 14.79 -11.11 -15.40
N THR A 289 14.72 -9.93 -14.79
CA THR A 289 13.83 -9.67 -13.63
C THR A 289 12.38 -9.41 -14.03
N LYS A 290 12.15 -8.87 -15.24
CA LYS A 290 10.86 -8.36 -15.72
C LYS A 290 10.31 -7.19 -14.91
N ASN A 291 11.17 -6.41 -14.27
CA ASN A 291 10.76 -5.19 -13.59
C ASN A 291 10.45 -4.08 -14.61
N PRO A 292 9.40 -3.28 -14.41
CA PRO A 292 9.05 -2.21 -15.33
C PRO A 292 10.07 -1.06 -15.28
N LEU A 293 10.43 -0.54 -16.46
CA LEU A 293 11.31 0.62 -16.64
C LEU A 293 10.56 1.71 -17.40
N GLY A 294 10.41 2.88 -16.78
CA GLY A 294 9.69 4.01 -17.35
C GLY A 294 10.58 4.90 -18.24
N PHE A 295 10.07 5.28 -19.41
CA PHE A 295 10.67 6.25 -20.31
C PHE A 295 9.62 7.23 -20.84
N ILE A 296 10.04 8.45 -21.17
CA ILE A 296 9.24 9.47 -21.84
C ILE A 296 9.83 9.66 -23.23
N SER A 297 9.01 9.55 -24.29
CA SER A 297 9.43 9.75 -25.68
C SER A 297 9.19 11.19 -26.12
N LEU A 298 10.23 11.81 -26.67
CA LEU A 298 10.25 13.22 -27.03
C LEU A 298 10.83 13.41 -28.44
N LYS A 299 10.33 14.42 -29.15
CA LYS A 299 10.74 14.76 -30.53
C LYS A 299 11.27 16.17 -30.69
N ASN A 300 11.13 17.00 -29.67
CA ASN A 300 11.49 18.42 -29.65
C ASN A 300 12.22 18.73 -28.34
N GLU A 301 12.62 19.98 -28.16
CA GLU A 301 12.96 20.50 -26.84
C GLU A 301 11.85 20.23 -25.84
N ALA A 302 12.22 20.00 -24.58
CA ALA A 302 11.28 19.60 -23.54
C ALA A 302 11.50 20.42 -22.28
N ASN A 303 10.39 20.82 -21.65
CA ASN A 303 10.36 21.33 -20.28
C ASN A 303 9.59 20.31 -19.45
N LEU A 304 10.29 19.64 -18.55
CA LEU A 304 9.75 18.65 -17.63
C LEU A 304 10.05 19.07 -16.20
N HIS A 305 9.29 18.50 -15.28
CA HIS A 305 9.57 18.58 -13.86
C HIS A 305 9.86 17.18 -13.35
N GLY A 306 10.58 17.05 -12.26
CA GLY A 306 10.81 15.77 -11.61
C GLY A 306 10.89 15.89 -10.10
N TYR A 307 10.85 14.75 -9.43
CA TYR A 307 10.98 14.65 -7.99
C TYR A 307 11.58 13.29 -7.63
N ILE A 308 12.51 13.28 -6.68
CA ILE A 308 13.10 12.04 -6.16
C ILE A 308 13.19 12.17 -4.65
N GLY A 309 12.37 11.39 -3.94
CA GLY A 309 12.26 11.56 -2.50
C GLY A 309 11.15 10.75 -1.86
N PRO A 310 10.85 11.02 -0.57
CA PRO A 310 9.77 10.37 0.16
C PRO A 310 8.40 10.74 -0.42
N LYS A 311 7.44 9.83 -0.40
CA LYS A 311 6.08 10.08 -0.86
C LYS A 311 5.25 10.77 0.24
N ASP A 312 5.77 11.88 0.77
CA ASP A 312 5.09 12.69 1.79
C ASP A 312 3.94 13.46 1.13
N TYR A 313 2.73 13.25 1.63
CA TYR A 313 1.51 13.79 1.02
C TYR A 313 1.52 15.31 0.96
N ARG A 314 2.00 15.99 2.01
CA ARG A 314 1.98 17.46 2.07
C ARG A 314 3.00 18.05 1.12
N SER A 315 4.22 17.49 1.08
CA SER A 315 5.25 17.89 0.14
C SER A 315 4.80 17.69 -1.31
N LEU A 316 4.29 16.49 -1.66
CA LEU A 316 3.82 16.20 -3.01
C LEU A 316 2.66 17.11 -3.42
N LYS A 317 1.69 17.34 -2.52
CA LYS A 317 0.55 18.24 -2.77
C LYS A 317 0.98 19.69 -3.00
N ALA A 318 2.02 20.17 -2.30
CA ALA A 318 2.55 21.51 -2.46
C ALA A 318 3.23 21.71 -3.82
N ILE A 319 3.94 20.69 -4.31
CA ILE A 319 4.57 20.70 -5.65
C ILE A 319 3.49 20.69 -6.74
N SER A 320 2.58 19.70 -6.69
CA SER A 320 1.43 19.62 -7.58
C SER A 320 0.39 18.62 -7.04
N PRO A 321 -0.91 18.98 -6.96
CA PRO A 321 -1.95 18.11 -6.40
C PRO A 321 -2.04 16.71 -7.02
N MET A 322 -1.73 16.56 -8.32
CA MET A 322 -1.73 15.27 -9.03
C MET A 322 -0.67 14.30 -8.47
N LEU A 323 0.42 14.80 -7.90
CA LEU A 323 1.49 13.95 -7.39
C LEU A 323 1.08 13.17 -6.14
N THR A 324 0.00 13.57 -5.47
CA THR A 324 -0.58 12.79 -4.36
C THR A 324 -1.06 11.40 -4.80
N ASP A 325 -1.32 11.20 -6.09
CA ASP A 325 -1.76 9.92 -6.65
C ASP A 325 -0.61 8.91 -6.85
N VAL A 326 0.64 9.34 -6.66
CA VAL A 326 1.81 8.46 -6.54
C VAL A 326 1.76 7.64 -5.23
N ILE A 327 1.00 8.10 -4.23
CA ILE A 327 0.80 7.36 -2.97
C ILE A 327 -0.29 6.29 -3.18
N GLU A 328 0.16 5.05 -3.31
CA GLU A 328 -0.68 3.90 -3.60
C GLU A 328 -1.14 3.21 -2.29
N TYR A 329 -2.46 3.00 -2.15
CA TYR A 329 -3.06 2.32 -0.99
C TYR A 329 -3.80 1.03 -1.37
N GLY A 330 -3.42 0.36 -2.44
CA GLY A 330 -4.01 -0.87 -2.95
C GLY A 330 -5.31 -0.69 -3.73
N LEU A 331 -6.11 -1.77 -3.78
CA LEU A 331 -7.38 -1.87 -4.52
C LEU A 331 -8.40 -0.77 -4.18
N ILE A 332 -8.38 -0.25 -2.95
CA ILE A 332 -9.35 0.73 -2.44
C ILE A 332 -8.72 2.12 -2.25
N THR A 333 -7.73 2.47 -3.09
CA THR A 333 -6.96 3.72 -2.99
C THR A 333 -7.84 4.96 -2.86
N PHE A 334 -8.94 5.07 -3.63
CA PHE A 334 -9.87 6.19 -3.54
C PHE A 334 -10.40 6.43 -2.11
N PHE A 335 -10.79 5.36 -1.42
CA PHE A 335 -11.33 5.46 -0.07
C PHE A 335 -10.21 5.63 0.98
N ALA A 336 -9.09 4.93 0.81
CA ALA A 336 -7.92 5.05 1.69
C ALA A 336 -7.31 6.46 1.66
N LYS A 337 -7.26 7.13 0.50
CA LYS A 337 -6.82 8.53 0.36
C LYS A 337 -7.65 9.46 1.25
N GLY A 338 -8.98 9.28 1.26
CA GLY A 338 -9.88 10.05 2.14
C GLY A 338 -9.62 9.79 3.63
N VAL A 339 -9.39 8.53 4.00
CA VAL A 339 -9.04 8.15 5.39
C VAL A 339 -7.71 8.78 5.81
N PHE A 340 -6.69 8.79 4.94
CA PHE A 340 -5.41 9.43 5.24
C PHE A 340 -5.55 10.95 5.38
N VAL A 341 -6.30 11.63 4.51
CA VAL A 341 -6.53 13.08 4.63
C VAL A 341 -7.18 13.42 5.98
N LEU A 342 -8.14 12.61 6.44
CA LEU A 342 -8.70 12.78 7.77
C LEU A 342 -7.67 12.52 8.88
N LEU A 343 -6.83 11.49 8.74
CA LEU A 343 -5.77 11.18 9.71
C LEU A 343 -4.74 12.32 9.81
N ASP A 344 -4.30 12.88 8.66
CA ASP A 344 -3.39 14.01 8.60
C ASP A 344 -4.01 15.27 9.23
N TYR A 345 -5.29 15.53 8.97
CA TYR A 345 -6.01 16.61 9.64
C TYR A 345 -6.06 16.45 11.16
N LEU A 346 -6.32 15.23 11.65
CA LEU A 346 -6.30 14.94 13.09
C LEU A 346 -4.89 15.08 13.68
N TYR A 347 -3.86 14.69 12.93
CA TYR A 347 -2.46 14.90 13.30
C TYR A 347 -2.15 16.39 13.42
N GLN A 348 -2.58 17.23 12.48
CA GLN A 348 -2.39 18.69 12.56
C GLN A 348 -3.08 19.30 13.79
N PHE A 349 -4.19 18.70 14.26
CA PHE A 349 -4.89 19.15 15.45
C PHE A 349 -4.21 18.75 16.76
N VAL A 350 -3.65 17.53 16.86
CA VAL A 350 -3.06 17.01 18.11
C VAL A 350 -1.53 16.97 18.16
N GLY A 351 -0.86 17.11 17.03
CA GLY A 351 0.60 17.08 16.88
C GLY A 351 1.25 15.70 17.03
N ASN A 352 0.49 14.60 17.09
CA ASN A 352 1.02 13.25 17.33
C ASN A 352 0.23 12.16 16.57
N TRP A 353 0.94 11.33 15.81
CA TRP A 353 0.32 10.32 14.94
C TRP A 353 -0.40 9.21 15.72
N GLY A 354 0.09 8.80 16.89
CA GLY A 354 -0.57 7.77 17.69
C GLY A 354 -1.92 8.25 18.25
N TRP A 355 -1.97 9.49 18.75
CA TRP A 355 -3.23 10.11 19.17
C TRP A 355 -4.18 10.37 18.00
N ALA A 356 -3.65 10.75 16.83
CA ALA A 356 -4.46 10.89 15.61
C ALA A 356 -5.11 9.56 15.20
N ILE A 357 -4.40 8.43 15.29
CA ILE A 357 -4.95 7.09 15.05
C ILE A 357 -6.11 6.77 16.03
N ILE A 358 -5.93 7.09 17.31
CA ILE A 358 -6.98 6.88 18.33
C ILE A 358 -8.22 7.70 18.00
N LEU A 359 -8.06 8.99 17.68
CA LEU A 359 -9.16 9.88 17.31
C LEU A 359 -9.86 9.43 16.02
N LEU A 360 -9.10 9.00 15.00
CA LEU A 360 -9.65 8.44 13.78
C LEU A 360 -10.53 7.23 14.10
N THR A 361 -10.06 6.35 14.98
CA THR A 361 -10.79 5.15 15.41
C THR A 361 -12.11 5.53 16.10
N ILE A 362 -12.09 6.53 16.97
CA ILE A 362 -13.29 7.04 17.66
C ILE A 362 -14.30 7.59 16.64
N ILE A 363 -13.86 8.41 15.69
CA ILE A 363 -14.73 9.00 14.66
C ILE A 363 -15.38 7.91 13.80
N VAL A 364 -14.59 6.96 13.31
CA VAL A 364 -15.10 5.80 12.55
C VAL A 364 -16.16 5.05 13.36
N ARG A 365 -15.91 4.84 14.66
CA ARG A 365 -16.87 4.16 15.54
C ARG A 365 -18.16 4.93 15.75
N ILE A 366 -18.10 6.26 15.86
CA ILE A 366 -19.29 7.10 15.96
C ILE A 366 -20.12 7.01 14.67
N ILE A 367 -19.48 7.11 13.51
CA ILE A 367 -20.15 7.00 12.20
C ILE A 367 -20.84 5.64 12.05
N LEU A 368 -20.15 4.56 12.46
CA LEU A 368 -20.66 3.18 12.35
C LEU A 368 -21.54 2.76 13.55
N TYR A 369 -21.77 3.64 14.53
CA TYR A 369 -22.52 3.32 15.74
C TYR A 369 -23.96 2.83 15.47
N PRO A 370 -24.76 3.47 14.61
CA PRO A 370 -26.15 3.04 14.38
C PRO A 370 -26.24 1.61 13.83
N LEU A 371 -25.30 1.25 12.95
CA LEU A 371 -25.23 -0.10 12.40
C LEU A 371 -24.76 -1.11 13.44
N SER A 372 -23.69 -0.76 14.16
CA SER A 372 -23.12 -1.60 15.22
C SER A 372 -24.15 -1.88 16.32
N TYR A 373 -24.93 -0.88 16.71
CA TYR A 373 -26.04 -1.00 17.66
C TYR A 373 -27.07 -2.03 17.19
N LYS A 374 -27.56 -1.91 15.95
CA LYS A 374 -28.52 -2.87 15.38
C LYS A 374 -27.97 -4.29 15.37
N GLY A 375 -26.69 -4.45 15.02
CA GLY A 375 -26.05 -5.76 15.01
C GLY A 375 -25.93 -6.39 16.40
N MET A 376 -25.52 -5.63 17.41
CA MET A 376 -25.44 -6.09 18.79
C MET A 376 -26.80 -6.45 19.38
N VAL A 377 -27.85 -5.65 19.10
CA VAL A 377 -29.23 -5.98 19.49
C VAL A 377 -29.66 -7.32 18.87
N SER A 378 -29.38 -7.55 17.58
CA SER A 378 -29.67 -8.82 16.92
C SER A 378 -28.95 -10.00 17.58
N MET A 379 -27.67 -9.81 17.95
CA MET A 379 -26.88 -10.85 18.60
C MET A 379 -27.43 -11.23 19.98
N GLN A 380 -27.94 -10.26 20.75
CA GLN A 380 -28.60 -10.56 22.01
C GLN A 380 -29.90 -11.36 21.83
N LYS A 381 -30.71 -11.03 20.83
CA LYS A 381 -31.90 -11.82 20.50
C LYS A 381 -31.52 -13.26 20.13
N LEU A 382 -30.45 -13.44 19.37
CA LEU A 382 -29.94 -14.78 19.03
C LEU A 382 -29.49 -15.55 20.29
N LYS A 383 -28.86 -14.87 21.26
CA LYS A 383 -28.53 -15.47 22.57
C LYS A 383 -29.78 -15.94 23.31
N GLU A 384 -30.87 -15.18 23.29
CA GLU A 384 -32.15 -15.59 23.90
C GLU A 384 -32.80 -16.79 23.19
N LEU A 385 -32.58 -16.90 21.88
CA LEU A 385 -33.08 -18.02 21.08
C LEU A 385 -32.23 -19.28 21.17
N ALA A 386 -31.01 -19.20 21.73
CA ALA A 386 -30.09 -20.33 21.89
C ALA A 386 -30.71 -21.63 22.47
N PRO A 387 -31.53 -21.60 23.55
CA PRO A 387 -32.18 -22.82 24.03
C PRO A 387 -33.13 -23.43 22.99
N LYS A 388 -33.99 -22.63 22.36
CA LYS A 388 -34.91 -23.10 21.32
C LYS A 388 -34.18 -23.60 20.07
N MET A 389 -33.04 -23.01 19.75
CA MET A 389 -32.15 -23.49 18.68
C MET A 389 -31.60 -24.88 18.99
N LYS A 390 -31.20 -25.14 20.24
CA LYS A 390 -30.74 -26.47 20.67
C LYS A 390 -31.86 -27.51 20.60
N GLU A 391 -33.05 -27.16 21.06
CA GLU A 391 -34.24 -28.04 20.95
C GLU A 391 -34.55 -28.40 19.49
N LEU A 392 -34.47 -27.43 18.57
CA LEU A 392 -34.63 -27.68 17.14
C LEU A 392 -33.52 -28.58 16.58
N GLN A 393 -32.27 -28.36 16.98
CA GLN A 393 -31.12 -29.19 16.57
C GLN A 393 -31.27 -30.64 17.03
N GLU A 394 -31.80 -30.86 18.23
CA GLU A 394 -32.09 -32.19 18.76
C GLU A 394 -33.28 -32.84 18.04
N LYS A 395 -34.37 -32.09 17.83
CA LYS A 395 -35.59 -32.57 17.19
C LYS A 395 -35.40 -33.00 15.73
N TYR A 396 -34.58 -32.26 14.97
CA TYR A 396 -34.33 -32.53 13.55
C TYR A 396 -32.93 -33.11 13.29
N LYS A 397 -32.37 -33.82 14.28
CA LYS A 397 -31.05 -34.46 14.18
C LYS A 397 -31.06 -35.49 13.04
N GLY A 398 -30.30 -35.22 11.98
CA GLY A 398 -30.25 -36.05 10.77
C GLY A 398 -31.03 -35.51 9.57
N GLU A 399 -31.83 -34.45 9.76
CA GLU A 399 -32.62 -33.79 8.70
C GLU A 399 -32.17 -32.33 8.50
N PRO A 400 -30.98 -32.08 7.92
CA PRO A 400 -30.37 -30.75 7.87
C PRO A 400 -31.21 -29.71 7.12
N GLN A 401 -31.94 -30.12 6.07
CA GLN A 401 -32.82 -29.22 5.32
C GLN A 401 -34.00 -28.74 6.17
N LYS A 402 -34.68 -29.65 6.90
CA LYS A 402 -35.80 -29.28 7.78
C LYS A 402 -35.31 -28.44 8.96
N LEU A 403 -34.14 -28.77 9.51
CA LEU A 403 -33.50 -27.98 10.56
C LEU A 403 -33.26 -26.53 10.10
N GLN A 404 -32.67 -26.31 8.93
CA GLN A 404 -32.44 -24.97 8.40
C GLN A 404 -33.73 -24.18 8.19
N ALA A 405 -34.78 -24.82 7.64
CA ALA A 405 -36.08 -24.19 7.43
C ALA A 405 -36.74 -23.74 8.75
N HIS A 406 -36.79 -24.62 9.75
CA HIS A 406 -37.37 -24.30 11.06
C HIS A 406 -36.54 -23.29 11.86
N MET A 407 -35.21 -23.34 11.74
CA MET A 407 -34.32 -22.33 12.33
C MET A 407 -34.60 -20.94 11.71
N MET A 408 -34.77 -20.86 10.38
CA MET A 408 -35.10 -19.60 9.72
C MET A 408 -36.49 -19.08 10.12
N GLN A 409 -37.48 -19.96 10.27
CA GLN A 409 -38.81 -19.59 10.79
C GLN A 409 -38.74 -19.06 12.23
N LEU A 410 -37.94 -19.70 13.09
CA LEU A 410 -37.71 -19.24 14.46
C LEU A 410 -37.10 -17.83 14.48
N TYR A 411 -36.08 -17.59 13.66
CA TYR A 411 -35.45 -16.28 13.50
C TYR A 411 -36.45 -15.21 13.02
N LYS A 412 -37.23 -15.51 11.98
CA LYS A 412 -38.28 -14.59 11.47
C LYS A 412 -39.34 -14.29 12.52
N LYS A 413 -39.85 -15.31 13.22
CA LYS A 413 -40.89 -15.17 14.25
C LYS A 413 -40.46 -14.27 15.41
N HIS A 414 -39.17 -14.29 15.76
CA HIS A 414 -38.61 -13.50 16.86
C HIS A 414 -37.86 -12.24 16.40
N GLY A 415 -37.92 -11.90 15.10
CA GLY A 415 -37.27 -10.71 14.54
C GLY A 415 -35.76 -10.67 14.81
N ALA A 416 -35.11 -11.83 14.82
CA ALA A 416 -33.67 -11.97 14.93
C ALA A 416 -33.08 -12.21 13.53
N ASN A 417 -32.01 -11.50 13.17
CA ASN A 417 -31.33 -11.71 11.91
C ASN A 417 -29.98 -12.40 12.17
N PRO A 418 -29.76 -13.65 11.70
CA PRO A 418 -28.46 -14.32 11.84
C PRO A 418 -27.33 -13.55 11.16
N LEU A 419 -27.62 -12.80 10.08
CA LEU A 419 -26.67 -11.91 9.42
C LEU A 419 -26.50 -10.56 10.13
N GLY A 420 -27.45 -10.17 10.99
CA GLY A 420 -27.38 -8.92 11.73
C GLY A 420 -26.16 -8.86 12.66
N GLY A 421 -25.75 -10.01 13.20
CA GLY A 421 -24.58 -10.11 14.08
C GLY A 421 -23.23 -9.93 13.37
N CYS A 422 -23.13 -10.30 12.08
CA CYS A 422 -21.91 -10.13 11.28
C CYS A 422 -21.96 -8.90 10.36
N LEU A 423 -23.11 -8.24 10.21
CA LEU A 423 -23.25 -7.05 9.38
C LEU A 423 -22.29 -5.90 9.77
N PRO A 424 -22.06 -5.59 11.06
CA PRO A 424 -21.05 -4.61 11.46
C PRO A 424 -19.65 -5.03 11.02
N LEU A 425 -19.31 -6.32 11.08
CA LEU A 425 -18.03 -6.84 10.64
C LEU A 425 -17.83 -6.66 9.13
N ILE A 426 -18.86 -6.93 8.31
CA ILE A 426 -18.79 -6.78 6.85
C ILE A 426 -18.51 -5.34 6.45
N LEU A 427 -19.21 -4.37 7.04
CA LEU A 427 -18.97 -2.95 6.72
C LEU A 427 -17.63 -2.45 7.30
N GLN A 428 -17.16 -3.04 8.40
CA GLN A 428 -15.85 -2.73 8.97
C GLN A 428 -14.71 -3.20 8.08
N ILE A 429 -14.86 -4.28 7.31
CA ILE A 429 -13.77 -4.86 6.49
C ILE A 429 -13.17 -3.82 5.53
N PRO A 430 -13.94 -3.11 4.67
CA PRO A 430 -13.38 -2.06 3.81
C PRO A 430 -12.68 -0.93 4.58
N VAL A 431 -13.26 -0.51 5.71
CA VAL A 431 -12.68 0.53 6.59
C VAL A 431 -11.35 0.08 7.17
N PHE A 432 -11.31 -1.16 7.65
CA PHE A 432 -10.10 -1.78 8.15
C PHE A 432 -9.02 -1.86 7.08
N PHE A 433 -9.33 -2.36 5.89
CA PHE A 433 -8.36 -2.45 4.80
C PHE A 433 -7.79 -1.08 4.42
N ALA A 434 -8.62 -0.03 4.46
CA ALA A 434 -8.19 1.32 4.17
C ALA A 434 -7.21 1.83 5.22
N ILE A 435 -7.57 1.74 6.50
CA ILE A 435 -6.70 2.14 7.61
C ILE A 435 -5.41 1.33 7.60
N TYR A 436 -5.49 0.02 7.37
CA TYR A 436 -4.31 -0.84 7.22
C TYR A 436 -3.37 -0.33 6.13
N ARG A 437 -3.88 -0.09 4.92
CA ARG A 437 -3.07 0.39 3.80
C ARG A 437 -2.49 1.78 4.08
N VAL A 438 -3.26 2.67 4.71
CA VAL A 438 -2.79 3.99 5.12
C VAL A 438 -1.64 3.88 6.11
N LEU A 439 -1.83 3.19 7.23
CA LEU A 439 -0.81 3.10 8.28
C LEU A 439 0.44 2.34 7.83
N TYR A 440 0.30 1.44 6.85
CA TYR A 440 1.41 0.70 6.29
C TYR A 440 2.20 1.52 5.25
N ASN A 441 1.53 2.23 4.34
CA ASN A 441 2.19 2.89 3.20
C ASN A 441 2.53 4.37 3.44
N ALA A 442 1.94 5.03 4.43
CA ALA A 442 2.18 6.45 4.69
C ALA A 442 3.57 6.68 5.31
N VAL A 443 4.44 7.38 4.58
CA VAL A 443 5.80 7.72 5.00
C VAL A 443 5.81 8.67 6.21
N GLU A 444 4.71 9.37 6.44
CA GLU A 444 4.45 10.25 7.57
C GLU A 444 4.63 9.52 8.90
N LEU A 445 4.18 8.26 8.98
CA LEU A 445 4.28 7.43 10.18
C LEU A 445 5.67 6.85 10.40
N LYS A 446 6.54 6.86 9.38
CA LYS A 446 7.89 6.31 9.51
C LYS A 446 8.65 7.06 10.61
N SER A 447 9.15 6.32 11.61
CA SER A 447 9.90 6.87 12.73
C SER A 447 9.16 8.01 13.45
N SER A 448 7.84 7.88 13.51
CA SER A 448 6.98 8.74 14.32
C SER A 448 6.78 8.16 15.71
N GLU A 449 7.09 8.96 16.73
CA GLU A 449 6.92 8.60 18.13
C GLU A 449 5.45 8.72 18.55
N TRP A 450 5.02 7.84 19.47
CA TRP A 450 3.72 7.97 20.13
C TRP A 450 3.87 8.33 21.60
N ILE A 451 4.20 7.34 22.44
CA ILE A 451 4.34 7.50 23.88
C ILE A 451 5.12 6.33 24.50
N LEU A 452 5.71 6.55 25.67
CA LEU A 452 6.40 5.54 26.48
C LEU A 452 7.50 4.83 25.68
N TRP A 453 7.29 3.57 25.32
CA TRP A 453 8.26 2.72 24.61
C TRP A 453 8.08 2.69 23.09
N ILE A 454 7.01 3.30 22.56
CA ILE A 454 6.71 3.32 21.13
C ILE A 454 7.32 4.57 20.50
N HIS A 455 8.53 4.40 19.97
CA HIS A 455 9.28 5.47 19.28
C HIS A 455 9.16 5.42 17.75
N ASP A 456 8.52 4.38 17.19
CA ASP A 456 8.26 4.30 15.75
C ASP A 456 6.98 3.49 15.49
N LEU A 457 5.92 4.18 15.03
CA LEU A 457 4.62 3.57 14.72
C LEU A 457 4.63 2.69 13.46
N SER A 458 5.66 2.80 12.62
CA SER A 458 5.73 2.11 11.32
C SER A 458 6.38 0.72 11.39
N ILE A 459 7.02 0.40 12.51
CA ILE A 459 7.68 -0.88 12.80
C ILE A 459 6.95 -1.64 13.91
N MET A 460 7.33 -2.90 14.14
CA MET A 460 6.73 -3.70 15.23
C MET A 460 7.10 -3.14 16.61
N ASP A 461 6.23 -3.35 17.60
CA ASP A 461 6.51 -2.99 18.99
C ASP A 461 7.77 -3.74 19.49
N PRO A 462 8.84 -3.03 19.87
CA PRO A 462 10.10 -3.66 20.30
C PRO A 462 9.98 -4.51 21.56
N TYR A 463 8.97 -4.28 22.40
CA TYR A 463 8.74 -5.04 23.64
C TYR A 463 7.53 -5.97 23.56
N PHE A 464 6.83 -5.99 22.41
CA PHE A 464 5.62 -6.78 22.19
C PHE A 464 4.48 -6.54 23.21
N ILE A 465 4.52 -5.44 23.96
CA ILE A 465 3.51 -5.10 24.96
C ILE A 465 2.18 -4.78 24.27
N LEU A 466 2.20 -4.00 23.20
CA LEU A 466 1.00 -3.58 22.47
C LEU A 466 0.29 -4.76 21.78
N PRO A 467 0.98 -5.72 21.12
CA PRO A 467 0.35 -6.97 20.68
C PRO A 467 -0.32 -7.75 21.81
N LEU A 468 0.30 -7.85 22.99
CA LEU A 468 -0.30 -8.55 24.14
C LEU A 468 -1.55 -7.82 24.66
N LEU A 469 -1.52 -6.47 24.72
CA LEU A 469 -2.69 -5.65 25.05
C LEU A 469 -3.80 -5.79 24.00
N MET A 470 -3.43 -5.88 22.72
CA MET A 470 -4.37 -6.17 21.64
C MET A 470 -5.03 -7.54 21.86
N GLY A 471 -4.26 -8.59 22.14
CA GLY A 471 -4.76 -9.92 22.46
C GLY A 471 -5.70 -9.95 23.67
N ALA A 472 -5.30 -9.29 24.75
CA ALA A 472 -6.10 -9.17 25.96
C ALA A 472 -7.41 -8.41 25.72
N SER A 473 -7.35 -7.28 24.99
CA SER A 473 -8.54 -6.51 24.62
C SER A 473 -9.47 -7.29 23.70
N MET A 474 -8.93 -8.09 22.78
CA MET A 474 -9.70 -8.96 21.89
C MET A 474 -10.39 -10.07 22.68
N TYR A 475 -9.68 -10.71 23.62
CA TYR A 475 -10.25 -11.70 24.51
C TYR A 475 -11.37 -11.08 25.38
N TRP A 476 -11.15 -9.89 25.93
CA TRP A 476 -12.16 -9.18 26.69
C TRP A 476 -13.39 -8.85 25.83
N HIS A 477 -13.19 -8.27 24.64
CA HIS A 477 -14.26 -8.02 23.68
C HIS A 477 -15.05 -9.28 23.35
N GLN A 478 -14.35 -10.39 23.11
CA GLN A 478 -14.97 -11.68 22.84
C GLN A 478 -15.78 -12.21 24.04
N SER A 479 -15.29 -12.02 25.27
CA SER A 479 -15.95 -12.49 26.49
C SER A 479 -17.26 -11.74 26.78
N VAL A 480 -17.34 -10.44 26.45
CA VAL A 480 -18.56 -9.63 26.62
C VAL A 480 -19.53 -9.77 25.46
N THR A 481 -19.04 -10.23 24.30
CA THR A 481 -19.86 -10.50 23.12
C THR A 481 -20.66 -11.79 23.33
N PRO A 482 -21.98 -11.78 23.14
CA PRO A 482 -22.80 -12.99 23.24
C PRO A 482 -22.29 -14.12 22.35
N ASN A 483 -21.89 -15.25 22.94
CA ASN A 483 -21.55 -16.44 22.18
C ASN A 483 -22.83 -17.16 21.74
N THR A 484 -23.13 -17.09 20.44
CA THR A 484 -24.28 -17.77 19.82
C THR A 484 -23.88 -19.08 19.11
N MET A 485 -22.61 -19.48 19.21
CA MET A 485 -22.12 -20.72 18.59
C MET A 485 -22.61 -21.94 19.37
N THR A 486 -23.41 -22.77 18.71
CA THR A 486 -23.97 -24.00 19.30
C THR A 486 -23.02 -25.19 19.19
N ASP A 487 -22.07 -25.18 18.24
CA ASP A 487 -21.07 -26.23 18.05
C ASP A 487 -19.90 -26.06 19.06
N PRO A 488 -19.63 -27.05 19.94
CA PRO A 488 -18.51 -27.01 20.88
C PRO A 488 -17.14 -26.82 20.22
N MET A 489 -16.96 -27.30 18.99
CA MET A 489 -15.70 -27.20 18.25
C MET A 489 -15.45 -25.79 17.75
N GLN A 490 -16.46 -25.17 17.13
CA GLN A 490 -16.39 -23.75 16.72
C GLN A 490 -16.16 -22.83 17.92
N ALA A 491 -16.80 -23.11 19.06
CA ALA A 491 -16.60 -22.34 20.29
C ALA A 491 -15.16 -22.42 20.82
N LYS A 492 -14.51 -23.60 20.72
CA LYS A 492 -13.09 -23.75 21.09
C LYS A 492 -12.16 -22.96 20.17
N ILE A 493 -12.38 -23.03 18.85
CA ILE A 493 -11.60 -22.25 17.87
C ILE A 493 -11.78 -20.75 18.13
N PHE A 494 -13.03 -20.32 18.38
CA PHE A 494 -13.33 -18.92 18.68
C PHE A 494 -12.53 -18.45 19.90
N LYS A 495 -12.52 -19.22 21.01
CA LYS A 495 -11.72 -18.89 22.21
C LYS A 495 -10.21 -18.83 21.97
N LEU A 496 -9.69 -19.56 20.97
CA LEU A 496 -8.28 -19.55 20.60
C LEU A 496 -7.90 -18.37 19.68
N LEU A 497 -8.88 -17.77 19.00
CA LEU A 497 -8.68 -16.70 18.03
C LEU A 497 -7.84 -15.52 18.57
N PRO A 498 -8.06 -14.99 19.80
CA PRO A 498 -7.24 -13.91 20.33
C PRO A 498 -5.74 -14.25 20.39
N LEU A 499 -5.41 -15.48 20.77
CA LEU A 499 -4.01 -15.94 20.85
C LEU A 499 -3.38 -16.00 19.44
N LEU A 500 -4.07 -16.64 18.50
CA LEU A 500 -3.59 -16.76 17.12
C LEU A 500 -3.40 -15.37 16.48
N PHE A 501 -4.34 -14.46 16.72
CA PHE A 501 -4.29 -13.12 16.17
C PHE A 501 -3.20 -12.26 16.80
N THR A 502 -2.90 -12.49 18.09
CA THR A 502 -1.77 -11.86 18.78
C THR A 502 -0.44 -12.28 18.18
N ILE A 503 -0.24 -13.59 17.96
CA ILE A 503 0.97 -14.12 17.32
C ILE A 503 1.09 -13.60 15.89
N PHE A 504 -0.02 -13.49 15.16
CA PHE A 504 -0.02 -12.95 13.81
C PHE A 504 0.36 -11.46 13.75
N LEU A 505 -0.19 -10.63 14.65
CA LEU A 505 0.05 -9.18 14.66
C LEU A 505 1.36 -8.75 15.34
N ILE A 506 2.10 -9.68 15.93
CA ILE A 506 3.36 -9.37 16.63
C ILE A 506 4.42 -8.75 15.70
N THR A 507 4.36 -9.04 14.40
CA THR A 507 5.29 -8.55 13.38
C THR A 507 4.76 -7.33 12.62
N PHE A 508 3.54 -6.89 12.91
CA PHE A 508 2.92 -5.77 12.21
C PHE A 508 3.32 -4.42 12.84
N PRO A 509 3.20 -3.31 12.08
CA PRO A 509 3.47 -1.98 12.60
C PRO A 509 2.67 -1.63 13.86
N ALA A 510 3.32 -1.02 14.85
CA ALA A 510 2.72 -0.66 16.13
C ALA A 510 1.50 0.25 15.95
N GLY A 511 1.50 1.16 14.96
CA GLY A 511 0.33 1.99 14.63
C GLY A 511 -0.90 1.18 14.24
N LEU A 512 -0.72 0.07 13.51
CA LEU A 512 -1.82 -0.83 13.17
C LEU A 512 -2.34 -1.57 14.41
N VAL A 513 -1.43 -2.06 15.25
CA VAL A 513 -1.78 -2.76 16.49
C VAL A 513 -2.48 -1.80 17.47
N LEU A 514 -2.07 -0.54 17.51
CA LEU A 514 -2.70 0.54 18.29
C LEU A 514 -4.14 0.77 17.84
N TYR A 515 -4.36 0.91 16.52
CA TYR A 515 -5.70 1.01 15.95
C TYR A 515 -6.57 -0.17 16.43
N TRP A 516 -6.07 -1.40 16.35
CA TRP A 516 -6.84 -2.59 16.72
C TRP A 516 -7.17 -2.64 18.21
N THR A 517 -6.19 -2.33 19.05
CA THR A 517 -6.34 -2.29 20.51
C THR A 517 -7.40 -1.26 20.90
N THR A 518 -7.30 -0.04 20.35
CA THR A 518 -8.28 1.03 20.57
C THR A 518 -9.67 0.61 20.09
N ASN A 519 -9.74 0.02 18.90
CA ASN A 519 -10.97 -0.44 18.30
C ASN A 519 -11.67 -1.50 19.18
N ASN A 520 -10.91 -2.46 19.73
CA ASN A 520 -11.43 -3.49 20.64
C ASN A 520 -11.95 -2.89 21.96
N ILE A 521 -11.19 -1.98 22.58
CA ILE A 521 -11.59 -1.30 23.82
C ILE A 521 -12.90 -0.53 23.62
N LEU A 522 -13.00 0.26 22.55
CA LEU A 522 -14.24 0.98 22.22
C LEU A 522 -15.41 0.02 21.97
N SER A 523 -15.14 -1.10 21.31
CA SER A 523 -16.10 -2.19 21.09
C SER A 523 -16.63 -2.77 22.42
N VAL A 524 -15.75 -3.03 23.40
CA VAL A 524 -16.12 -3.49 24.74
C VAL A 524 -17.02 -2.48 25.43
N LEU A 525 -16.62 -1.21 25.45
CA LEU A 525 -17.40 -0.13 26.08
C LEU A 525 -18.79 -0.04 25.45
N GLN A 526 -18.87 -0.10 24.13
CA GLN A 526 -20.13 -0.08 23.39
C GLN A 526 -21.03 -1.29 23.74
N GLN A 527 -20.44 -2.49 23.80
CA GLN A 527 -21.16 -3.72 24.15
C GLN A 527 -21.68 -3.67 25.60
N LEU A 528 -20.89 -3.17 26.56
CA LEU A 528 -21.31 -3.03 27.96
C LEU A 528 -22.49 -2.07 28.11
N ILE A 529 -22.44 -0.91 27.43
CA ILE A 529 -23.54 0.07 27.42
C ILE A 529 -24.82 -0.57 26.86
N ILE A 530 -24.72 -1.26 25.71
CA ILE A 530 -25.88 -1.89 25.06
C ILE A 530 -26.45 -3.04 25.90
N ASN A 531 -25.60 -3.85 26.52
CA ASN A 531 -26.00 -4.90 27.45
C ASN A 531 -26.87 -4.32 28.59
N LYS A 532 -26.41 -3.23 29.21
CA LYS A 532 -27.14 -2.56 30.31
C LYS A 532 -28.47 -1.97 29.84
N VAL A 533 -28.50 -1.32 28.67
CA VAL A 533 -29.74 -0.75 28.10
C VAL A 533 -30.78 -1.83 27.83
N LEU A 534 -30.38 -2.97 27.25
CA LEU A 534 -31.28 -4.06 26.92
C LEU A 534 -31.78 -4.81 28.16
N GLU A 535 -30.94 -4.96 29.18
CA GLU A 535 -31.36 -5.51 30.47
C GLU A 535 -32.40 -4.61 31.15
N ASN A 536 -32.17 -3.29 31.18
CA ASN A 536 -33.12 -2.34 31.75
C ASN A 536 -34.48 -2.39 31.03
N LYS A 537 -34.49 -2.44 29.70
CA LYS A 537 -35.74 -2.60 28.93
C LYS A 537 -36.51 -3.87 29.31
N LYS A 538 -35.81 -4.99 29.50
CA LYS A 538 -36.44 -6.25 29.94
C LYS A 538 -37.05 -6.14 31.34
N ARG A 539 -36.34 -5.50 32.28
CA ARG A 539 -36.84 -5.28 33.64
C ARG A 539 -38.13 -4.46 33.64
N MET A 540 -38.15 -3.35 32.87
CA MET A 540 -39.35 -2.51 32.71
C MET A 540 -40.52 -3.28 32.09
N HIS A 541 -40.29 -4.06 31.03
CA HIS A 541 -41.34 -4.90 30.44
C HIS A 541 -41.88 -5.96 31.41
N ALA A 542 -41.02 -6.55 32.24
CA ALA A 542 -41.43 -7.52 33.24
C ALA A 542 -42.23 -6.88 34.39
N GLN A 543 -41.93 -5.63 34.76
CA GLN A 543 -42.71 -4.86 35.75
C GLN A 543 -44.09 -4.50 35.20
N ASN A 544 -44.16 -3.93 34.00
CA ASN A 544 -45.44 -3.57 33.38
C ASN A 544 -46.37 -4.78 33.19
N LYS A 545 -45.81 -5.97 32.95
CA LYS A 545 -46.59 -7.22 32.84
C LYS A 545 -47.04 -7.80 34.18
N LYS A 546 -46.45 -7.36 35.30
CA LYS A 546 -46.90 -7.73 36.66
C LYS A 546 -47.97 -6.78 37.19
N GLU A 547 -48.02 -5.56 36.66
CA GLU A 547 -48.99 -4.52 37.02
C GLU A 547 -50.27 -4.56 36.14
N SER A 548 -50.21 -5.24 34.99
CA SER A 548 -51.35 -5.60 34.13
C SER A 548 -51.89 -6.99 34.44
#